data_AF-A0A921B6U1-F1
#
_entry.id   AF-A0A921B6U1-F1
#
_cell.length_a   1.000
_cell.length_b   1.000
_cell.length_c   1.000
_cell.angle_alpha   90.00
_cell.angle_beta   90.00
_cell.angle_gamma   90.00
#
_symmetry.space_group_name_H-M   'P 1'
#
loop_
_entity.id
_entity.type
_entity.pdbx_description
1 polymer ?
#
loop_
_entity_poly.entity_id
_entity_poly.type
_entity_poly.pdbx_seq_one_letter_code
_entity_poly.pdbx_strand_id
1 'polypeptide(L)'
;MINNTIIEANKEGRKATVFALAHPALYMIEMAAHVGFDAISIDGEHGGFPEEAIDDICRTANGYGMSVIARVPDNAAYQINLYLDRGIQGVTGPHINSGKRLRRWPMHVSSQWKANDRGAGAEVQNSMIRPSR
;
A
#
# COMPACT_ATOMS: atom_id res chain seq x y z
N MET A 1 15.78 4.85 7.06
CA MET A 1 14.61 4.36 6.28
C MET A 1 14.82 2.87 6.06
N ILE A 2 13.84 2.04 6.37
CA ILE A 2 13.96 0.57 6.22
C ILE A 2 13.83 0.15 4.75
N ASN A 3 14.29 -1.06 4.41
CA ASN A 3 14.02 -1.63 3.10
C ASN A 3 12.52 -1.91 2.93
N ASN A 4 12.04 -2.00 1.69
CA ASN A 4 10.64 -2.30 1.43
C ASN A 4 10.37 -3.80 1.65
N THR A 5 9.68 -4.13 2.73
CA THR A 5 9.42 -5.51 3.17
C THR A 5 8.59 -6.29 2.16
N ILE A 6 7.69 -5.63 1.42
CA ILE A 6 6.87 -6.26 0.38
C ILE A 6 7.76 -6.73 -0.78
N ILE A 7 8.76 -5.93 -1.16
CA ILE A 7 9.70 -6.34 -2.20
C ILE A 7 10.61 -7.47 -1.71
N GLU A 8 11.12 -7.38 -0.48
CA GLU A 8 11.96 -8.46 0.06
C GLU A 8 11.18 -9.78 0.13
N ALA A 9 9.92 -9.74 0.58
CA ALA A 9 9.02 -10.88 0.53
C ALA A 9 8.89 -11.48 -0.87
N ASN A 10 8.65 -10.63 -1.87
CA ASN A 10 8.50 -11.07 -3.26
C ASN A 10 9.80 -11.68 -3.82
N LYS A 11 10.97 -11.13 -3.45
CA LYS A 11 12.28 -11.69 -3.84
C LYS A 11 12.54 -13.07 -3.23
N GLU A 12 12.06 -13.29 -2.02
CA GLU A 12 12.11 -14.58 -1.31
C GLU A 12 11.09 -15.60 -1.84
N GLY A 13 10.24 -15.22 -2.79
CA GLY A 13 9.20 -16.10 -3.35
C GLY A 13 8.01 -16.32 -2.42
N ARG A 14 7.91 -15.57 -1.31
CA ARG A 14 6.76 -15.57 -0.40
C ARG A 14 5.79 -14.45 -0.76
N LYS A 15 4.52 -14.63 -0.43
CA LYS A 15 3.52 -13.56 -0.58
C LYS A 15 3.63 -12.62 0.63
N ALA A 16 3.76 -11.33 0.37
CA ALA A 16 3.70 -10.32 1.42
C ALA A 16 2.28 -10.25 2.00
N THR A 17 2.20 -10.19 3.34
CA THR A 17 0.95 -10.00 4.08
C THR A 17 0.83 -8.55 4.51
N VAL A 18 -0.33 -7.94 4.24
CA VAL A 18 -0.54 -6.52 4.49
C VAL A 18 -1.77 -6.33 5.37
N PHE A 19 -1.61 -5.58 6.46
CA PHE A 19 -2.71 -5.23 7.36
C PHE A 19 -3.29 -3.88 6.96
N ALA A 20 -4.57 -3.84 6.61
CA ALA A 20 -5.25 -2.62 6.17
C ALA A 20 -5.88 -1.88 7.35
N LEU A 21 -5.53 -0.61 7.51
CA LEU A 21 -6.14 0.29 8.48
C LEU A 21 -7.29 1.06 7.81
N ALA A 22 -8.44 1.07 8.48
CA ALA A 22 -9.60 1.88 8.08
C ALA A 22 -9.63 3.27 8.75
N HIS A 23 -8.90 3.43 9.86
CA HIS A 23 -8.79 4.67 10.62
C HIS A 23 -7.44 4.72 11.36
N PRO A 24 -6.99 5.89 11.85
CA PRO A 24 -5.79 6.00 12.65
C PRO A 24 -5.89 5.14 13.92
N ALA A 25 -5.03 4.12 14.05
CA ALA A 25 -4.98 3.24 15.21
C ALA A 25 -3.57 2.65 15.37
N LEU A 26 -2.68 3.38 16.05
CA LEU A 26 -1.28 2.98 16.19
C LEU A 26 -1.11 1.63 16.91
N TYR A 27 -1.94 1.33 17.91
CA TYR A 27 -1.92 0.04 18.61
C TYR A 27 -2.15 -1.15 17.67
N MET A 28 -2.92 -0.99 16.58
CA MET A 28 -3.13 -2.06 15.61
C MET A 28 -1.86 -2.38 14.82
N ILE A 29 -0.97 -1.39 14.63
CA ILE A 29 0.33 -1.58 13.98
C ILE A 29 1.21 -2.48 14.85
N GLU A 30 1.26 -2.23 16.16
CA GLU A 30 2.02 -3.07 17.09
C GLU A 30 1.50 -4.51 17.10
N MET A 31 0.17 -4.67 17.14
CA MET A 31 -0.46 -5.99 17.06
C MET A 31 -0.15 -6.68 15.73
N ALA A 32 -0.23 -5.97 14.61
CA ALA A 32 0.09 -6.51 13.28
C ALA A 32 1.56 -6.96 13.21
N ALA A 33 2.48 -6.19 13.78
CA ALA A 33 3.89 -6.58 13.86
C ALA A 33 4.08 -7.88 14.68
N HIS A 34 3.42 -8.00 15.82
CA HIS A 34 3.49 -9.21 16.65
C HIS A 34 2.88 -10.44 15.99
N VAL A 35 1.85 -10.27 15.15
CA VAL A 35 1.26 -11.35 14.35
C VAL A 35 2.17 -11.75 13.18
N GLY A 36 3.07 -10.86 12.75
CA GLY A 36 4.02 -11.12 11.67
C GLY A 36 3.55 -10.62 10.30
N PHE A 37 2.76 -9.54 10.26
CA PHE A 37 2.46 -8.85 9.01
C PHE A 37 3.72 -8.16 8.46
N ASP A 38 3.83 -8.09 7.13
CA ASP A 38 4.98 -7.47 6.47
C ASP A 38 4.84 -5.95 6.33
N ALA A 39 3.60 -5.49 6.15
CA ALA A 39 3.33 -4.10 5.85
C ALA A 39 1.94 -3.65 6.34
N ILE A 40 1.79 -2.33 6.43
CA ILE A 40 0.53 -1.64 6.69
C ILE A 40 0.02 -0.98 5.41
N SER A 41 -1.27 -1.09 5.16
CA SER A 41 -1.96 -0.34 4.10
C SER A 41 -2.88 0.70 4.71
N ILE A 42 -2.82 1.93 4.23
CA ILE A 42 -3.78 2.99 4.58
C ILE A 42 -4.65 3.35 3.39
N ASP A 43 -5.91 3.64 3.65
CA ASP A 43 -6.84 4.12 2.65
C ASP A 43 -7.01 5.64 2.75
N GLY A 44 -6.25 6.39 1.94
CA GLY A 44 -6.37 7.85 1.88
C GLY A 44 -7.56 8.37 1.07
N GLU A 45 -8.27 7.51 0.31
CA GLU A 45 -9.41 7.93 -0.52
C GLU A 45 -10.71 8.01 0.28
N HIS A 46 -10.93 7.05 1.18
CA HIS A 46 -12.13 6.97 1.99
C HIS A 46 -11.86 6.92 3.50
N GLY A 47 -10.62 6.66 3.91
CA GLY A 47 -10.23 6.69 5.30
C GLY A 47 -10.01 8.11 5.79
N GLY A 48 -10.46 8.39 7.01
CA GLY A 48 -10.25 9.68 7.67
C GLY A 48 -8.85 9.76 8.31
N PHE A 49 -7.80 9.78 7.49
CA PHE A 49 -6.42 9.93 7.97
C PHE A 49 -5.96 11.39 7.86
N PRO A 50 -5.87 12.13 8.98
CA PRO A 50 -5.19 13.42 8.96
C PRO A 50 -3.71 13.21 8.66
N GLU A 51 -3.08 14.22 8.08
CA GLU A 51 -1.68 14.15 7.62
C GLU A 51 -0.70 13.73 8.73
N GLU A 52 -0.88 14.28 9.93
CA GLU A 52 -0.09 13.96 11.12
C GLU A 52 -0.18 12.47 11.51
N ALA A 53 -1.36 11.87 11.34
CA ALA A 53 -1.55 10.45 11.62
C ALA A 53 -0.80 9.57 10.61
N ILE A 54 -0.65 10.01 9.36
CA ILE A 54 0.13 9.28 8.35
C ILE A 54 1.61 9.26 8.77
N ASP A 55 2.13 10.38 9.28
CA ASP A 55 3.50 10.48 9.78
C ASP A 55 3.72 9.53 10.97
N ASP A 56 2.80 9.51 11.92
CA ASP A 56 2.85 8.62 13.09
C ASP A 56 2.74 7.14 12.70
N ILE A 57 1.88 6.79 11.73
CA ILE A 57 1.75 5.44 11.19
C ILE A 57 3.07 5.01 10.54
N CYS A 58 3.64 5.85 9.67
CA CYS A 58 4.92 5.62 9.01
C CYS A 58 6.04 5.41 10.04
N ARG A 59 6.13 6.29 11.04
CA ARG A 59 7.13 6.21 12.10
C ARG A 59 6.99 4.91 12.90
N THR A 60 5.77 4.57 13.30
CA THR A 60 5.49 3.39 14.14
C THR A 60 5.76 2.11 13.36
N ALA A 61 5.18 1.96 12.17
CA ALA A 61 5.37 0.77 11.33
C ALA A 61 6.86 0.54 10.98
N ASN A 62 7.57 1.60 10.60
CA ASN A 62 9.00 1.51 10.33
C ASN A 62 9.81 1.11 11.57
N GLY A 63 9.39 1.55 12.77
CA GLY A 63 9.98 1.14 14.04
C GLY A 63 9.84 -0.35 14.33
N TYR A 64 8.76 -0.98 13.85
CA TYR A 64 8.55 -2.43 13.89
C TYR A 64 9.11 -3.18 12.67
N GLY A 65 9.82 -2.49 11.78
CA GLY A 65 10.39 -3.10 10.58
C GLY A 65 9.36 -3.46 9.52
N MET A 66 8.17 -2.85 9.55
CA MET A 66 7.11 -3.05 8.55
C MET A 66 7.05 -1.87 7.59
N SER A 67 6.83 -2.15 6.30
CA SER A 67 6.62 -1.10 5.30
C SER A 67 5.22 -0.50 5.37
N VAL A 68 5.06 0.71 4.84
CA VAL A 68 3.75 1.35 4.71
C VAL A 68 3.43 1.62 3.24
N ILE A 69 2.22 1.24 2.83
CA ILE A 69 1.65 1.56 1.53
C ILE A 69 0.36 2.36 1.70
N ALA A 70 0.02 3.18 0.72
CA ALA A 70 -1.19 4.01 0.78
C ALA A 70 -1.97 3.99 -0.54
N ARG A 71 -3.30 3.95 -0.46
CA ARG A 71 -4.14 4.43 -1.56
C ARG A 71 -4.25 5.95 -1.46
N VAL A 72 -3.80 6.66 -2.49
CA VAL A 72 -3.88 8.13 -2.51
C VAL A 72 -5.29 8.62 -2.83
N PRO A 73 -5.71 9.81 -2.37
CA PRO A 73 -7.05 10.34 -2.67
C PRO A 73 -7.25 10.68 -4.15
N ASP A 74 -6.18 11.09 -4.83
CA ASP A 74 -6.18 11.42 -6.26
C ASP A 74 -4.83 11.06 -6.90
N ASN A 75 -4.85 10.88 -8.21
CA ASN A 75 -3.71 10.53 -9.05
C ASN A 75 -2.82 11.73 -9.41
N ALA A 76 -3.09 12.92 -8.86
CA ALA A 76 -2.28 14.10 -9.09
C ALA A 76 -0.86 13.93 -8.51
N ALA A 77 0.16 14.34 -9.28
CA ALA A 77 1.56 14.16 -8.90
C ALA A 77 1.90 14.79 -7.53
N TYR A 78 1.30 15.94 -7.21
CA TYR A 78 1.53 16.60 -5.92
C TYR A 78 0.98 15.79 -4.75
N GLN A 79 -0.21 15.18 -4.88
CA GLN A 79 -0.80 14.30 -3.86
C GLN A 79 0.09 13.09 -3.62
N ILE A 80 0.55 12.49 -4.71
CA ILE A 80 1.44 11.34 -4.66
C ILE A 80 2.75 11.70 -3.95
N ASN A 81 3.38 12.83 -4.31
CA ASN A 81 4.61 13.28 -3.66
C ASN A 81 4.40 13.56 -2.17
N LEU A 82 3.29 14.18 -1.79
CA LEU A 82 2.95 14.44 -0.39
C LEU A 82 2.91 13.15 0.44
N TYR A 83 2.42 12.04 -0.11
CA TYR A 83 2.43 10.75 0.59
C TYR A 83 3.85 10.16 0.66
N LEU A 84 4.62 10.26 -0.43
CA LEU A 84 6.01 9.76 -0.46
C LEU A 84 6.94 10.51 0.49
N ASP A 85 6.81 11.84 0.57
CA ASP A 85 7.62 12.69 1.44
C ASP A 85 7.43 12.34 2.93
N ARG A 86 6.28 11.78 3.30
CA ARG A 86 5.94 11.28 4.64
C ARG A 86 6.53 9.90 4.95
N GLY A 87 7.20 9.27 3.99
CA GLY A 87 7.84 7.96 4.16
C GLY A 87 6.99 6.77 3.74
N ILE A 88 5.88 6.99 3.01
CA ILE A 88 5.14 5.91 2.34
C ILE A 88 6.05 5.28 1.28
N GLN A 89 6.16 3.95 1.31
CA GLN A 89 7.09 3.20 0.45
C GLN A 89 6.42 2.62 -0.82
N GLY A 90 5.09 2.72 -0.91
CA GLY A 90 4.34 2.34 -2.11
C GLY A 90 2.97 3.01 -2.15
N VAL A 91 2.54 3.44 -3.34
CA VAL A 91 1.24 4.09 -3.52
C VAL A 91 0.38 3.33 -4.52
N THR A 92 -0.93 3.29 -4.26
CA THR A 92 -1.95 2.76 -5.17
C THR A 92 -2.87 3.90 -5.59
N GLY A 93 -3.14 4.02 -6.89
CA GLY A 93 -3.99 5.08 -7.42
C GLY A 93 -5.47 4.69 -7.49
N PRO A 94 -6.39 5.61 -7.17
CA PRO A 94 -7.82 5.36 -7.30
C PRO A 94 -8.25 5.32 -8.77
N HIS A 95 -9.24 4.50 -9.08
CA HIS A 95 -9.96 4.48 -10.36
C HIS A 95 -9.08 4.36 -11.62
N ILE A 96 -8.01 3.55 -11.60
CA ILE A 96 -7.21 3.26 -12.81
C ILE A 96 -7.87 2.10 -13.58
N ASN A 97 -8.82 2.44 -14.46
CA ASN A 97 -9.63 1.46 -15.21
C ASN A 97 -9.32 1.38 -16.71
N SER A 98 -8.30 2.10 -17.19
CA SER A 98 -7.94 2.13 -18.62
C SER A 98 -6.43 2.16 -18.81
N GLY A 99 -5.92 1.42 -19.79
CA GLY A 99 -4.50 1.43 -20.15
C GLY A 99 -3.97 2.82 -20.51
N LYS A 100 -4.83 3.72 -21.03
CA LYS A 100 -4.45 5.13 -21.29
C LYS A 100 -4.22 5.91 -19.99
N ARG A 101 -5.00 5.61 -18.94
CA ARG A 101 -4.84 6.21 -17.61
C ARG A 101 -3.61 5.66 -16.90
N LEU A 102 -3.32 4.36 -17.06
CA LEU A 102 -2.09 3.74 -16.58
C LEU A 102 -0.83 4.38 -17.19
N ARG A 103 -0.80 4.60 -18.52
CA ARG A 103 0.34 5.25 -19.20
C ARG A 103 0.59 6.68 -18.74
N ARG A 104 -0.46 7.40 -18.32
CA ARG A 104 -0.38 8.77 -17.81
C ARG A 104 -0.09 8.80 -16.30
N TRP A 105 -0.19 7.66 -15.63
CA TRP A 105 0.11 7.55 -14.23
C TRP A 105 1.61 7.77 -14.02
N PRO A 106 2.03 8.61 -13.07
CA PRO A 106 3.45 8.83 -12.84
C PRO A 106 4.08 7.54 -12.32
N MET A 107 4.65 6.73 -13.23
CA MET A 107 5.39 5.49 -12.94
C MET A 107 6.65 5.69 -12.08
N HIS A 108 6.87 6.90 -11.58
CA HIS A 108 8.02 7.24 -10.75
C HIS A 108 7.85 6.78 -9.30
N VAL A 109 6.67 6.27 -8.93
CA VAL A 109 6.46 5.72 -7.58
C VAL A 109 6.76 4.24 -7.53
N SER A 110 8.00 3.97 -7.15
CA SER A 110 8.66 2.68 -7.10
C SER A 110 8.69 1.98 -8.46
N SER A 111 9.86 2.03 -9.10
CA SER A 111 10.32 1.12 -10.15
C SER A 111 10.26 -0.39 -9.76
N GLN A 112 9.63 -0.70 -8.63
CA GLN A 112 9.47 -2.01 -8.03
C GLN A 112 8.06 -2.59 -8.23
N TRP A 113 7.07 -1.75 -8.54
CA TRP A 113 5.76 -2.19 -9.04
C TRP A 113 5.73 -2.10 -10.56
N LYS A 114 6.50 -2.96 -11.24
CA LYS A 114 6.21 -3.24 -12.64
C LYS A 114 4.88 -4.00 -12.68
N ALA A 115 3.81 -3.28 -13.00
CA ALA A 115 2.61 -3.89 -13.55
C ALA A 115 3.07 -4.83 -14.67
N ASN A 116 2.86 -6.13 -14.49
CA ASN A 116 3.13 -7.11 -15.51
C ASN A 116 2.29 -6.68 -16.73
N ASP A 117 2.92 -6.31 -17.85
CA ASP A 117 2.28 -5.82 -19.09
C ASP A 117 1.38 -6.87 -19.78
N ARG A 118 0.99 -7.93 -19.07
CA ARG A 118 0.02 -8.92 -19.49
C ARG A 118 -1.29 -8.61 -18.76
N GLY A 119 -2.24 -8.04 -19.50
CA GLY A 119 -3.55 -7.66 -19.01
C GLY A 119 -4.14 -8.69 -18.05
N ALA A 120 -4.19 -8.33 -16.78
CA ALA A 120 -4.99 -8.96 -15.75
C ALA A 120 -5.57 -7.80 -14.94
N GLY A 121 -6.90 -7.69 -14.97
CA GLY A 121 -7.61 -6.70 -14.17
C GLY A 121 -7.23 -6.84 -12.70
N ALA A 122 -7.43 -5.75 -11.95
CA ALA A 122 -7.39 -5.76 -10.51
C ALA A 122 -8.32 -6.85 -9.97
N GLU A 123 -7.77 -8.03 -9.67
CA GLU A 123 -8.46 -9.04 -8.90
C GLU A 123 -8.30 -8.62 -7.44
N VAL A 124 -9.18 -7.72 -7.02
CA VAL A 124 -9.52 -7.56 -5.61
C VAL A 124 -10.05 -8.94 -5.21
N GLN A 125 -9.26 -9.70 -4.47
CA GLN A 125 -9.67 -11.02 -3.99
C GLN A 125 -10.73 -10.78 -2.90
N ASN A 126 -11.94 -10.49 -3.37
CA ASN A 126 -13.16 -10.56 -2.61
C ASN A 126 -13.27 -12.03 -2.19
N SER A 127 -13.00 -12.31 -0.91
CA SER A 127 -13.13 -13.64 -0.31
C SER A 127 -14.61 -13.99 -0.18
N MET A 128 -15.29 -14.15 -1.32
CA MET A 128 -16.58 -14.81 -1.41
C MET A 128 -16.36 -16.29 -1.73
N ILE A 129 -16.56 -17.10 -0.69
CA ILE A 129 -17.15 -18.44 -0.67
C ILE A 129 -17.42 -18.99 -2.09
N ARG A 130 -16.61 -19.95 -2.53
CA ARG A 130 -16.98 -20.84 -3.65
C ARG A 130 -17.56 -22.13 -3.06
N PRO A 131 -18.83 -22.49 -3.34
CA PRO A 131 -19.31 -23.82 -3.04
C PRO A 131 -18.70 -24.82 -4.02
N SER A 132 -18.48 -26.03 -3.54
CA SER A 132 -17.87 -27.14 -4.25
C SER A 132 -18.68 -27.59 -5.46
N ARG A 133 -18.01 -27.73 -6.61
CA ARG A 133 -17.95 -28.94 -7.44
C ARG A 133 -17.15 -28.67 -8.72
#